data_AF-A0A7C4VYI9-F1
#
_entry.id   AF-A0A7C4VYI9-F1
#
_cell.length_a   1.000
_cell.length_b   1.000
_cell.length_c   1.000
_cell.angle_alpha   90.00
_cell.angle_beta   90.00
_cell.angle_gamma   90.00
#
_symmetry.space_group_name_H-M   'P 1'
#
loop_
_entity.id
_entity.type
_entity.pdbx_description
1 polymer ?
#
loop_
_entity_poly.entity_id
_entity_poly.type
_entity_poly.pdbx_seq_one_letter_code
_entity_poly.pdbx_strand_id
1 'polypeptide(L)'
;MNKHRQKGYKLEHFLEKFFNENGIEVKRRGLAYEEDLVFIKTGEKMEVKNRKNANLSQIYEFLGENDYLVIKQTSRKHRNRPILVVMKLEKFLELLRGRIVKEEENVKEK
;
A
#
# COMPACT_ATOMS: atom_id res chain seq x y z
N MET A 1 -7.12 -20.98 -13.73
CA MET A 1 -6.68 -19.60 -13.40
C MET A 1 -5.16 -19.51 -13.50
N ASN A 2 -4.60 -18.53 -14.23
CA ASN A 2 -3.15 -18.43 -14.49
C ASN A 2 -2.32 -18.22 -13.19
N LYS A 3 -1.17 -18.90 -13.04
CA LYS A 3 -0.32 -18.87 -11.82
C LYS A 3 0.14 -17.47 -11.42
N HIS A 4 0.29 -16.56 -12.39
CA HIS A 4 0.65 -15.16 -12.12
C HIS A 4 -0.51 -14.38 -11.48
N ARG A 5 -1.74 -14.55 -11.99
CA ARG A 5 -2.96 -13.95 -11.41
C ARG A 5 -3.21 -14.42 -9.98
N GLN A 6 -2.93 -15.69 -9.69
CA GLN A 6 -3.04 -16.24 -8.33
C GLN A 6 -2.09 -15.60 -7.31
N LYS A 7 -0.92 -15.10 -7.72
CA LYS A 7 0.07 -14.51 -6.81
C LYS A 7 -0.20 -13.05 -6.47
N GLY A 8 -0.78 -12.28 -7.39
CA GLY A 8 -1.27 -10.92 -7.13
C GLY A 8 -2.42 -10.98 -6.11
N TYR A 9 -3.45 -11.77 -6.45
CA TYR A 9 -4.62 -12.02 -5.61
C TYR A 9 -4.30 -12.37 -4.15
N LYS A 10 -3.32 -13.26 -3.92
CA LYS A 10 -2.89 -13.65 -2.57
C LYS A 10 -2.30 -12.49 -1.76
N LEU A 11 -1.53 -11.61 -2.41
CA LEU A 11 -0.93 -10.47 -1.74
C LEU A 11 -1.99 -9.40 -1.45
N GLU A 12 -2.86 -9.11 -2.41
CA GLU A 12 -3.98 -8.17 -2.23
C GLU A 12 -4.88 -8.61 -1.07
N HIS A 13 -5.27 -9.89 -1.02
CA HIS A 13 -6.12 -10.40 0.05
C HIS A 13 -5.40 -10.41 1.41
N PHE A 14 -4.09 -10.68 1.44
CA PHE A 14 -3.28 -10.53 2.65
C PHE A 14 -3.30 -9.08 3.15
N LEU A 15 -3.14 -8.10 2.26
CA LEU A 15 -3.13 -6.68 2.62
C LEU A 15 -4.50 -6.20 3.10
N GLU A 16 -5.57 -6.56 2.39
CA GLU A 16 -6.95 -6.28 2.79
C GLU A 16 -7.22 -6.81 4.21
N LYS A 17 -6.88 -8.08 4.47
CA LYS A 17 -7.02 -8.67 5.81
C LYS A 17 -6.16 -7.94 6.84
N PHE A 18 -4.89 -7.70 6.53
CA PHE A 18 -3.94 -7.03 7.43
C PHE A 18 -4.42 -5.64 7.86
N PHE A 19 -4.90 -4.81 6.93
CA PHE A 19 -5.41 -3.49 7.26
C PHE A 19 -6.68 -3.57 8.12
N ASN A 20 -7.63 -4.41 7.75
CA ASN A 20 -8.89 -4.58 8.50
C ASN A 20 -8.63 -5.09 9.92
N GLU A 21 -7.71 -6.04 10.11
CA GLU A 21 -7.29 -6.53 11.44
C GLU A 21 -6.62 -5.45 12.29
N ASN A 22 -6.05 -4.41 11.67
CA ASN A 22 -5.46 -3.25 12.35
C ASN A 22 -6.42 -2.04 12.41
N GLY A 23 -7.73 -2.26 12.21
CA GLY A 23 -8.76 -1.23 12.33
C GLY A 23 -8.81 -0.22 11.19
N ILE A 24 -8.14 -0.50 10.07
CA ILE A 24 -8.13 0.35 8.88
C ILE A 24 -8.98 -0.31 7.80
N GLU A 25 -10.16 0.26 7.54
CA GLU A 25 -11.13 -0.33 6.63
C GLU A 25 -10.69 -0.21 5.16
N VAL A 26 -10.42 -1.35 4.54
CA VAL A 26 -9.93 -1.45 3.16
C VAL A 26 -10.71 -2.53 2.41
N LYS A 27 -11.00 -2.27 1.14
CA LYS A 27 -11.67 -3.22 0.24
C LYS A 27 -10.88 -3.42 -1.04
N ARG A 28 -10.75 -4.68 -1.46
CA ARG A 28 -10.19 -5.05 -2.76
C ARG A 28 -11.22 -4.87 -3.89
N ARG A 29 -10.85 -4.22 -4.99
CA ARG A 29 -11.72 -4.01 -6.16
C ARG A 29 -11.57 -5.13 -7.20
N GLY A 30 -10.34 -5.58 -7.46
CA GLY A 30 -10.06 -6.81 -8.20
C GLY A 30 -10.53 -6.86 -9.66
N LEU A 31 -10.90 -5.72 -10.24
CA LEU A 31 -11.26 -5.56 -11.64
C LEU A 31 -10.05 -5.09 -12.45
N ALA A 32 -9.95 -5.54 -13.69
CA ALA A 32 -8.91 -5.04 -14.59
C ALA A 32 -9.14 -3.55 -14.86
N TYR A 33 -8.07 -2.74 -14.85
CA TYR A 33 -8.07 -1.29 -15.06
C TYR A 33 -8.67 -0.45 -13.92
N GLU A 34 -8.90 -1.05 -12.75
CA GLU A 34 -9.18 -0.34 -11.49
C GLU A 34 -8.01 -0.52 -10.51
N GLU A 35 -7.95 0.33 -9.50
CA GLU A 35 -7.02 0.19 -8.38
C GLU A 35 -7.19 -1.15 -7.64
N ASP A 36 -6.10 -1.71 -7.09
CA ASP A 36 -6.16 -3.01 -6.44
C ASP A 36 -6.95 -2.95 -5.10
N LEU A 37 -6.69 -1.93 -4.27
CA LEU A 37 -7.36 -1.70 -2.98
C LEU A 37 -7.77 -0.24 -2.79
N VAL A 38 -8.84 -0.02 -2.03
CA VAL A 38 -9.36 1.30 -1.65
C VAL A 38 -9.61 1.38 -0.14
N PHE A 39 -9.12 2.46 0.49
CA PHE A 39 -9.46 2.80 1.87
C PHE A 39 -10.88 3.38 1.92
N ILE A 40 -11.77 2.76 2.68
CA ILE A 40 -13.21 3.10 2.64
C ILE A 40 -13.50 4.49 3.20
N LYS A 41 -12.79 4.90 4.26
CA LYS A 41 -13.04 6.19 4.93
C LYS A 41 -12.47 7.38 4.18
N THR A 42 -11.29 7.22 3.57
CA THR A 42 -10.56 8.32 2.93
C THR A 42 -10.74 8.34 1.41
N GLY A 43 -11.19 7.23 0.82
CA GLY A 43 -11.26 7.07 -0.64
C GLY A 43 -9.89 6.88 -1.30
N GLU A 44 -8.82 6.82 -0.52
CA GLU A 44 -7.45 6.69 -1.02
C GLU A 44 -7.25 5.34 -1.71
N LYS A 45 -6.47 5.38 -2.78
CA LYS A 45 -6.28 4.25 -3.70
C LYS A 45 -4.89 3.65 -3.59
N MET A 46 -4.82 2.34 -3.73
CA MET A 46 -3.59 1.59 -3.59
C MET A 46 -3.41 0.57 -4.71
N GLU A 47 -2.26 0.65 -5.38
CA GLU A 47 -1.80 -0.36 -6.33
C GLU A 47 -0.88 -1.38 -5.65
N VAL A 48 -0.98 -2.65 -6.03
CA VAL A 48 -0.20 -3.75 -5.45
C VAL A 48 0.63 -4.47 -6.51
N LYS A 49 1.95 -4.29 -6.46
CA LYS A 49 2.88 -4.95 -7.37
C LYS A 49 3.69 -6.04 -6.67
N ASN A 50 3.36 -7.28 -7.01
CA ASN A 50 4.18 -8.44 -6.72
C ASN A 50 5.18 -8.70 -7.87
N ARG A 51 6.49 -8.52 -7.62
CA ARG A 51 7.53 -8.57 -8.66
C ARG A 51 8.77 -9.33 -8.21
N LYS A 52 9.46 -9.99 -9.14
CA LYS A 52 10.76 -10.63 -8.84
C LYS A 52 11.83 -9.59 -8.51
N ASN A 53 11.85 -8.51 -9.28
CA ASN A 53 12.75 -7.37 -9.15
C ASN A 53 11.91 -6.10 -9.02
N ALA A 54 12.33 -5.17 -8.18
CA ALA A 54 11.71 -3.85 -8.08
C ALA A 54 12.62 -2.89 -8.83
N ASN A 55 12.23 -2.50 -10.04
CA ASN A 55 12.98 -1.52 -10.81
C ASN A 55 12.45 -0.13 -10.47
N LEU A 56 13.34 0.78 -10.04
CA LEU A 56 12.98 2.16 -9.73
C LEU A 56 12.36 2.86 -10.94
N SER A 57 12.79 2.51 -12.16
CA SER A 57 12.28 3.15 -13.39
C SER A 57 10.79 2.92 -13.64
N GLN A 58 10.18 1.90 -13.02
CA GLN A 58 8.75 1.58 -13.20
C GLN A 58 7.90 2.07 -12.03
N ILE A 59 8.49 2.68 -10.99
CA ILE A 59 7.74 3.10 -9.79
C ILE A 59 6.68 4.13 -10.16
N TYR A 60 7.03 5.12 -10.98
CA TYR A 60 6.08 6.16 -11.39
C TYR A 60 4.94 5.59 -12.25
N GLU A 61 5.25 4.67 -13.17
CA GLU A 61 4.25 3.97 -13.99
C GLU A 61 3.30 3.14 -13.10
N PHE A 62 3.84 2.43 -12.11
CA PHE A 62 3.02 1.62 -11.21
C PHE A 62 2.21 2.43 -10.22
N LEU A 63 2.76 3.53 -9.70
CA LEU A 63 2.02 4.43 -8.81
C LEU A 63 0.87 5.07 -9.60
N GLY A 64 1.15 5.60 -10.79
CA GLY A 64 0.15 6.22 -11.64
C GLY A 64 -0.64 7.29 -10.90
N GLU A 65 -1.96 7.18 -10.93
CA GLU A 65 -2.89 8.07 -10.22
C GLU A 65 -3.21 7.62 -8.79
N ASN A 66 -2.67 6.49 -8.32
CA ASN A 66 -2.91 6.00 -6.97
C ASN A 66 -2.14 6.82 -5.92
N ASP A 67 -2.69 6.83 -4.70
CA ASP A 67 -2.05 7.49 -3.54
C ASP A 67 -0.87 6.66 -3.02
N TYR A 68 -1.00 5.34 -3.10
CA TYR A 68 -0.03 4.38 -2.60
C TYR A 68 0.32 3.31 -3.62
N LEU A 69 1.59 2.90 -3.60
CA LEU A 69 2.09 1.73 -4.31
C LEU A 69 2.71 0.75 -3.30
N VAL A 70 2.16 -0.44 -3.21
CA VAL A 70 2.73 -1.54 -2.44
C VAL A 70 3.62 -2.40 -3.33
N ILE A 71 4.87 -2.59 -2.90
CA ILE A 71 5.85 -3.41 -3.62
C ILE A 71 6.29 -4.57 -2.75
N LYS A 72 6.13 -5.78 -3.27
CA LYS A 72 6.69 -7.01 -2.68
C LYS A 72 7.65 -7.69 -3.65
N GLN A 73 8.92 -7.77 -3.26
CA GLN A 73 9.93 -8.56 -3.97
C GLN A 73 9.76 -10.06 -3.69
N THR A 74 9.70 -10.87 -4.75
CA THR A 74 9.50 -12.33 -4.68
C THR A 74 10.63 -13.17 -5.26
N SER A 75 11.73 -12.58 -5.71
CA SER A 75 12.92 -13.36 -6.05
C SER A 75 13.44 -14.11 -4.82
N ARG A 76 14.04 -15.29 -5.03
CA ARG A 76 14.56 -16.13 -3.92
C ARG A 76 15.51 -15.35 -2.99
N LYS A 77 16.36 -14.48 -3.55
CA LYS A 77 17.32 -13.64 -2.81
C LYS A 77 16.65 -12.58 -1.93
N HIS A 78 15.43 -12.15 -2.28
CA HIS A 78 14.78 -10.99 -1.66
C HIS A 78 13.42 -11.31 -1.03
N ARG A 79 13.02 -12.59 -0.99
CA ARG A 79 11.71 -13.02 -0.49
C ARG A 79 11.44 -12.64 0.98
N ASN A 80 12.49 -12.48 1.79
CA ASN A 80 12.39 -12.09 3.20
C ASN A 80 12.41 -10.57 3.42
N ARG A 81 12.60 -9.77 2.36
CA ARG A 81 12.52 -8.31 2.50
C ARG A 81 11.11 -7.88 2.89
N PRO A 82 10.97 -6.80 3.67
CA PRO A 82 9.67 -6.27 4.04
C PRO A 82 8.87 -5.88 2.79
N ILE A 83 7.55 -5.82 2.97
CA ILE A 83 6.66 -5.16 2.02
C ILE A 83 6.90 -3.65 2.17
N LEU A 84 7.08 -2.94 1.06
CA LEU A 84 7.25 -1.50 1.06
C LEU A 84 5.98 -0.82 0.58
N VAL A 85 5.67 0.33 1.16
CA VAL A 85 4.67 1.27 0.67
C VAL A 85 5.40 2.50 0.16
N VAL A 86 5.17 2.85 -1.09
CA VAL A 86 5.67 4.08 -1.73
C VAL A 86 4.50 5.04 -1.86
N MET A 87 4.75 6.32 -1.58
CA MET A 87 3.76 7.40 -1.66
C MET A 87 4.44 8.69 -2.13
N LYS A 88 3.64 9.67 -2.54
CA LYS A 88 4.12 11.02 -2.88
C LYS A 88 4.65 11.73 -1.64
N LEU A 89 5.60 12.64 -1.83
CA LEU A 89 6.24 13.36 -0.72
C LEU A 89 5.21 14.19 0.07
N GLU A 90 4.27 14.82 -0.63
CA GLU A 90 3.19 15.61 -0.05
C GLU A 90 2.35 14.76 0.90
N LYS A 91 2.03 13.53 0.49
CA LYS A 91 1.28 12.58 1.31
C LYS A 91 2.05 12.17 2.57
N PHE A 92 3.35 11.96 2.42
CA PHE A 92 4.21 11.68 3.55
C PHE A 92 4.26 12.86 4.54
N LEU A 93 4.31 14.11 4.04
CA LEU A 93 4.28 15.30 4.89
C LEU A 93 2.94 15.47 5.63
N GLU A 94 1.81 15.17 5.00
CA GLU A 94 0.49 15.14 5.65
C GLU A 94 0.48 14.16 6.84
N LEU A 95 1.01 12.95 6.63
CA LEU A 95 1.10 11.93 7.67
C LEU A 95 1.99 12.36 8.84
N LEU A 96 3.15 12.98 8.54
CA LEU A 96 4.04 13.48 9.58
C LEU A 96 3.40 14.60 10.40
N ARG A 97 2.75 15.57 9.74
CA ARG A 97 2.03 16.66 10.43
C ARG A 97 0.96 16.11 11.37
N GLY A 98 0.17 15.14 10.90
CA GLY A 98 -0.85 14.50 11.72
C GLY A 98 -0.30 13.78 12.97
N ARG A 99 0.99 13.40 12.98
CA ARG A 99 1.64 12.82 14.17
C ARG A 99 2.14 13.90 15.13
N ILE A 100 2.78 14.95 14.61
CA ILE A 100 3.28 16.06 15.41
C ILE A 100 2.13 16.73 16.18
N VAL A 101 1.01 17.02 15.53
CA VAL A 101 -0.15 17.66 16.17
C VAL A 101 -0.72 16.78 17.30
N LYS A 102 -0.82 15.46 17.09
CA LYS A 102 -1.29 14.53 18.12
C LYS A 102 -0.36 14.44 19.32
N GLU A 103 0.95 14.57 19.12
CA GLU A 103 1.91 14.60 20.22
C GLU A 103 1.76 15.89 21.04
N GLU A 104 1.53 17.04 20.41
CA GLU A 104 1.31 18.31 21.11
C GLU A 104 0.01 18.33 21.94
N GLU A 105 -1.07 17.71 21.45
CA GLU A 105 -2.33 17.57 22.21
C GLU A 105 -2.15 16.69 23.45
N ASN A 106 -1.46 15.55 23.31
CA ASN A 106 -1.19 14.64 24.43
C ASN A 106 -0.22 15.22 25.49
N VAL A 107 0.60 16.20 25.13
CA VAL A 107 1.47 16.92 26.07
C VAL A 107 0.69 17.99 26.84
N LYS A 108 -0.38 18.56 26.28
CA LYS A 108 -1.24 19.55 26.96
C LYS A 108 -2.23 18.91 27.94
N GLU A 109 -2.52 17.62 27.80
CA GLU A 109 -3.42 16.86 28.69
C GLU A 109 -2.70 16.17 29.87
N LYS A 110 -1.38 16.35 30.01
CA LYS A 110 -0.57 15.86 31.15
C LYS A 110 -0.10 16.99 32.04
#